data_AF-B4GJC1-F1
#
_entry.id   AF-B4GJC1-F1
#
_cell.length_a   1.000
_cell.length_b   1.000
_cell.length_c   1.000
_cell.angle_alpha   90.00
_cell.angle_beta   90.00
_cell.angle_gamma   90.00
#
_symmetry.space_group_name_H-M   'P 1'
#
loop_
_entity.id
_entity.type
_entity.pdbx_description
1 polymer ?
#
loop_
_entity_poly.entity_id
_entity_poly.type
_entity_poly.pdbx_seq_one_letter_code
_entity_poly.pdbx_strand_id
1 'polypeptide(L)'
;MAMTILHASEKVNAEAEATTCPPTEKVKEEQQQQEQLQHSKTSKRVQFYRFALFFIAGSFAAFSFHALTSSSSWRLRQLHHLPNAHYLQTREEFAVYSVEELNAFKEFYDKSISDSVGASYSEAEQTNIKEALGALRLAQDMHLSGKDDKASRLFEHALALAPKHPEVLLRYGEFLEHNQRNIVLADQYYFQALTLCPSNSEALANRQRTAEVVQTLDERRLQSLDSKRDALSAIHESSSALRRAKKEAYFQHIYHSVGIEGNTMTLAQTRSILETRMAVDGKSIDEHNEILGMDLAMKYINASLVQKLEITIKDILELHRRVLGHVDPIEGGEFRRNQVYVGGHVPPGPGDLALLMQRFERWLNSEHSSSLHPVNYAAYAHYKLVHIHPFIDGNGRTSRLLMNTLLMRAGYPPVIIPKQQRSKYYHFLKLANEGDIRPFVRFIADCTEKTLDLYLWATSDLPQQIPMLIQTESEAGEQLAQMRSPHISAQSASIPEFYEFSGSGFQP
;
A
#
# COMPACT_ATOMS: atom_id res chain seq x y z
N MET A 1 73.80 -47.41 77.13
CA MET A 1 73.92 -46.71 78.42
C MET A 1 72.51 -46.49 78.96
N ALA A 2 72.33 -46.74 80.26
CA ALA A 2 71.12 -46.69 81.10
C ALA A 2 69.91 -45.89 80.55
N MET A 3 68.72 -46.49 80.46
CA MET A 3 67.72 -46.68 81.55
C MET A 3 66.95 -45.39 81.86
N THR A 4 65.61 -45.43 81.72
CA THR A 4 64.60 -45.05 82.75
C THR A 4 63.29 -44.52 82.14
N ILE A 5 62.31 -45.42 81.97
CA ILE A 5 60.98 -45.43 82.63
C ILE A 5 60.08 -44.17 82.51
N LEU A 6 58.92 -44.27 81.83
CA LEU A 6 57.54 -44.36 82.40
C LEU A 6 56.42 -44.10 81.35
N HIS A 7 55.33 -44.84 81.56
CA HIS A 7 53.91 -44.57 81.21
C HIS A 7 53.28 -45.06 79.88
N ALA A 8 52.14 -45.74 80.10
CA ALA A 8 50.90 -45.86 79.32
C ALA A 8 50.66 -47.14 78.50
N SER A 9 49.62 -47.90 78.88
CA SER A 9 48.69 -48.69 78.03
C SER A 9 47.74 -49.47 78.97
N GLU A 10 46.45 -49.15 79.06
CA GLU A 10 45.30 -49.48 78.19
C GLU A 10 44.72 -50.91 78.32
N LYS A 11 43.40 -50.91 78.59
CA LYS A 11 42.32 -51.87 78.26
C LYS A 11 42.19 -53.19 79.02
N VAL A 12 41.05 -53.30 79.71
CA VAL A 12 40.55 -54.48 80.42
C VAL A 12 39.21 -54.91 79.80
N ASN A 13 39.10 -56.23 79.61
CA ASN A 13 37.97 -57.03 79.14
C ASN A 13 36.91 -57.34 80.23
N ALA A 14 35.78 -57.89 79.75
CA ALA A 14 34.98 -58.99 80.33
C ALA A 14 33.53 -58.66 80.78
N GLU A 15 32.61 -59.13 79.93
CA GLU A 15 31.45 -60.02 80.18
C GLU A 15 30.74 -60.06 81.56
N ALA A 16 29.41 -59.89 81.52
CA ALA A 16 28.47 -60.43 82.51
C ALA A 16 27.07 -60.69 81.88
N GLU A 17 26.54 -61.88 82.16
CA GLU A 17 25.25 -62.45 81.75
C GLU A 17 24.10 -62.12 82.74
N ALA A 18 22.83 -62.07 82.25
CA ALA A 18 21.55 -62.45 82.92
C ALA A 18 20.33 -62.00 82.07
N THR A 19 19.62 -62.85 81.30
CA THR A 19 18.44 -63.72 81.58
C THR A 19 17.07 -63.07 81.96
N THR A 20 16.08 -63.24 81.05
CA THR A 20 14.61 -63.52 81.20
C THR A 20 13.68 -62.45 81.84
N CYS A 21 12.46 -62.08 81.41
CA CYS A 21 11.39 -62.61 80.51
C CYS A 21 10.36 -61.48 80.13
N PRO A 22 9.44 -61.65 79.14
CA PRO A 22 8.76 -60.57 78.39
C PRO A 22 7.24 -60.39 78.64
N PRO A 23 6.67 -59.22 78.25
CA PRO A 23 5.45 -59.18 77.44
C PRO A 23 5.57 -58.13 76.32
N THR A 24 5.95 -58.55 75.10
CA THR A 24 6.38 -57.60 74.05
C THR A 24 5.52 -57.52 72.79
N GLU A 25 4.50 -58.36 72.57
CA GLU A 25 3.76 -58.32 71.29
C GLU A 25 2.70 -57.21 71.23
N LYS A 26 1.83 -57.07 72.24
CA LYS A 26 0.80 -56.01 72.24
C LYS A 26 1.38 -54.59 72.27
N VAL A 27 2.47 -54.38 73.02
CA VAL A 27 3.14 -53.08 73.08
C VAL A 27 3.79 -52.74 71.73
N LYS A 28 4.30 -53.74 70.99
CA LYS A 28 4.85 -53.53 69.65
C LYS A 28 3.78 -53.16 68.62
N GLU A 29 2.60 -53.78 68.68
CA GLU A 29 1.49 -53.44 67.78
C GLU A 29 0.95 -52.03 68.05
N GLU A 30 0.76 -51.64 69.31
CA GLU A 30 0.34 -50.28 69.66
C GLU A 30 1.38 -49.22 69.29
N GLN A 31 2.67 -49.52 69.49
CA GLN A 31 3.77 -48.66 69.03
C GLN A 31 3.79 -48.52 67.50
N GLN A 32 3.62 -49.62 66.76
CA GLN A 32 3.53 -49.56 65.30
C GLN A 32 2.32 -48.76 64.81
N GLN A 33 1.16 -48.90 65.46
CA GLN A 33 -0.02 -48.11 65.10
C GLN A 33 0.17 -46.62 65.42
N GLN A 34 0.79 -46.29 66.55
CA GLN A 34 1.13 -44.90 66.88
C GLN A 34 2.16 -44.31 65.92
N GLU A 35 3.19 -45.07 65.55
CA GLU A 35 4.19 -44.66 64.55
C GLU A 35 3.53 -44.44 63.18
N GLN A 36 2.67 -45.35 62.71
CA GLN A 36 1.94 -45.18 61.45
C GLN A 36 1.03 -43.95 61.47
N LEU A 37 0.34 -43.69 62.60
CA LEU A 37 -0.52 -42.51 62.75
C LEU A 37 0.31 -41.23 62.78
N GLN A 38 1.46 -41.23 63.47
CA GLN A 38 2.41 -40.12 63.47
C GLN A 38 2.99 -39.87 62.07
N HIS A 39 3.33 -40.93 61.34
CA HIS A 39 3.86 -40.87 59.98
C HIS A 39 2.81 -40.34 58.98
N SER A 40 1.55 -40.71 59.17
CA SER A 40 0.41 -40.19 58.41
C SER A 40 0.16 -38.71 58.70
N LYS A 41 0.19 -38.30 59.97
CA LYS A 41 0.07 -36.90 60.38
C LYS A 41 1.22 -36.04 59.85
N THR A 42 2.46 -36.52 59.95
CA THR A 42 3.63 -35.81 59.38
C THR A 42 3.55 -35.75 57.87
N SER A 43 3.16 -36.82 57.18
CA SER A 43 2.97 -36.82 55.72
C SER A 43 1.92 -35.79 55.27
N LYS A 44 0.75 -35.76 55.92
CA LYS A 44 -0.29 -34.73 55.64
C LYS A 44 0.20 -33.32 55.92
N ARG A 45 0.98 -33.12 57.00
CA ARG A 45 1.55 -31.82 57.35
C ARG A 45 2.59 -31.37 56.33
N VAL A 46 3.47 -32.26 55.88
CA VAL A 46 4.45 -32.01 54.81
C VAL A 46 3.74 -31.69 53.49
N GLN A 47 2.64 -32.40 53.18
CA GLN A 47 1.86 -32.13 51.98
C GLN A 47 1.15 -30.77 52.05
N PHE A 48 0.60 -30.39 53.21
CA PHE A 48 0.05 -29.06 53.42
C PHE A 48 1.11 -27.96 53.28
N TYR A 49 2.29 -28.14 53.88
CA TYR A 49 3.39 -27.19 53.70
C TYR A 49 3.84 -27.12 52.24
N ARG A 50 3.89 -28.24 51.50
CA ARG A 50 4.17 -28.24 50.05
C ARG A 50 3.14 -27.43 49.27
N PHE A 51 1.85 -27.62 49.53
CA PHE A 51 0.80 -26.84 48.87
C PHE A 51 0.89 -25.36 49.22
N ALA A 52 1.09 -25.00 50.50
CA ALA A 52 1.27 -23.62 50.92
C ALA A 52 2.50 -22.97 50.26
N LEU A 53 3.61 -23.70 50.16
CA LEU A 53 4.82 -23.22 49.51
C LEU A 53 4.62 -23.04 48.00
N PHE A 54 3.86 -23.93 47.35
CA PHE A 54 3.44 -23.79 45.95
C PHE A 54 2.56 -22.56 45.73
N PHE A 55 1.60 -22.29 46.63
CA PHE A 55 0.75 -21.11 46.54
C PHE A 55 1.52 -19.82 46.78
N ILE A 56 2.42 -19.78 47.77
CA ILE A 56 3.28 -18.62 48.03
C ILE A 56 4.22 -18.37 46.85
N ALA A 57 4.86 -19.42 46.32
CA ALA A 57 5.71 -19.32 45.14
C ALA A 57 4.92 -18.88 43.90
N GLY A 58 3.70 -19.39 43.71
CA GLY A 58 2.81 -18.99 42.62
C GLY A 58 2.37 -17.52 42.72
N SER A 59 1.97 -17.06 43.90
CA SER A 59 1.61 -15.66 44.15
C SER A 59 2.82 -14.73 43.99
N PHE A 60 4.01 -15.15 44.45
CA PHE A 60 5.24 -14.38 44.27
C PHE A 60 5.64 -14.32 42.80
N ALA A 61 5.48 -15.42 42.04
CA ALA A 61 5.70 -15.45 40.61
C ALA A 61 4.70 -14.57 39.86
N ALA A 62 3.42 -14.59 40.22
CA ALA A 62 2.39 -13.73 39.63
C ALA A 62 2.63 -12.25 39.95
N PHE A 63 3.00 -11.92 41.19
CA PHE A 63 3.34 -10.55 41.58
C PHE A 63 4.63 -10.07 40.90
N SER A 64 5.66 -10.91 40.82
CA SER A 64 6.91 -10.59 40.10
C SER A 64 6.66 -10.43 38.61
N PHE A 65 5.82 -11.27 38.01
CA PHE A 65 5.41 -11.16 36.62
C PHE A 65 4.60 -9.87 36.39
N HIS A 66 3.63 -9.56 37.24
CA HIS A 66 2.87 -8.32 37.14
C HIS A 66 3.77 -7.09 37.33
N ALA A 67 4.67 -7.09 38.32
CA ALA A 67 5.63 -6.01 38.56
C ALA A 67 6.64 -5.86 37.41
N LEU A 68 7.08 -6.97 36.80
CA LEU A 68 7.85 -6.94 35.56
C LEU A 68 7.00 -6.29 34.45
N THR A 69 5.78 -6.77 34.19
CA THR A 69 4.95 -6.29 33.07
C THR A 69 4.37 -4.88 33.25
N SER A 70 4.19 -4.40 34.49
CA SER A 70 3.67 -3.06 34.79
C SER A 70 4.79 -2.02 34.88
N SER A 71 6.05 -2.44 35.00
CA SER A 71 7.19 -1.56 34.87
C SER A 71 7.30 -1.09 33.42
N SER A 72 7.34 0.22 33.21
CA SER A 72 7.46 0.87 31.88
C SER A 72 8.60 0.28 31.03
N SER A 73 9.63 -0.26 31.68
CA SER A 73 10.78 -0.91 31.06
C SER A 73 10.48 -2.24 30.35
N TRP A 74 9.43 -2.99 30.72
CA TRP A 74 9.09 -4.26 30.08
C TRP A 74 8.21 -4.06 28.84
N ARG A 75 7.38 -3.00 28.82
CA ARG A 75 6.78 -2.50 27.58
C ARG A 75 7.85 -2.08 26.57
N LEU A 76 9.01 -1.60 27.03
CA LEU A 76 10.17 -1.35 26.16
C LEU A 76 10.92 -2.63 25.75
N ARG A 77 11.05 -3.66 26.60
CA ARG A 77 11.77 -4.89 26.25
C ARG A 77 11.04 -5.80 25.26
N GLN A 78 9.70 -5.73 25.19
CA GLN A 78 9.00 -6.40 24.09
C GLN A 78 9.32 -5.78 22.72
N LEU A 79 9.78 -4.53 22.67
CA LEU A 79 10.25 -3.90 21.44
C LEU A 79 11.63 -4.40 20.96
N HIS A 80 12.33 -5.26 21.71
CA HIS A 80 13.66 -5.75 21.31
C HIS A 80 13.66 -7.12 20.63
N HIS A 81 12.55 -7.87 20.65
CA HIS A 81 12.43 -9.14 19.91
C HIS A 81 11.48 -8.99 18.73
N LEU A 82 11.81 -8.03 17.86
CA LEU A 82 11.05 -7.76 16.65
C LEU A 82 11.59 -8.64 15.50
N PRO A 83 10.74 -9.40 14.78
CA PRO A 83 11.17 -10.13 13.60
C PRO A 83 11.74 -9.16 12.55
N ASN A 84 12.99 -9.38 12.15
CA ASN A 84 13.85 -8.36 11.52
C ASN A 84 13.76 -8.22 9.99
N ALA A 85 12.76 -8.77 9.28
CA ALA A 85 12.81 -8.81 7.80
C ALA A 85 11.56 -8.31 7.06
N HIS A 86 10.34 -8.75 7.41
CA HIS A 86 9.18 -8.51 6.55
C HIS A 86 8.62 -7.07 6.60
N TYR A 87 8.99 -6.26 7.60
CA TYR A 87 8.34 -4.96 7.79
C TYR A 87 8.78 -3.90 6.77
N LEU A 88 10.00 -3.96 6.22
CA LEU A 88 10.51 -2.96 5.25
C LEU A 88 10.47 -3.43 3.78
N GLN A 89 10.05 -4.67 3.53
CA GLN A 89 10.16 -5.33 2.22
C GLN A 89 9.43 -4.65 1.06
N THR A 90 8.45 -3.78 1.32
CA THR A 90 7.75 -3.07 0.24
C THR A 90 8.68 -2.19 -0.60
N ARG A 91 9.87 -1.82 -0.08
CA ARG A 91 10.84 -1.05 -0.87
C ARG A 91 11.67 -1.93 -1.80
N GLU A 92 12.08 -3.12 -1.37
CA GLU A 92 13.00 -3.97 -2.14
C GLU A 92 12.35 -4.69 -3.32
N GLU A 93 11.15 -5.25 -3.13
CA GLU A 93 10.50 -6.07 -4.17
C GLU A 93 10.17 -5.27 -5.46
N PHE A 94 10.01 -3.95 -5.35
CA PHE A 94 9.49 -3.11 -6.45
C PHE A 94 10.46 -2.05 -6.93
N ALA A 95 11.60 -1.84 -6.27
CA ALA A 95 12.58 -0.87 -6.70
C ALA A 95 13.04 -1.17 -8.15
N VAL A 96 13.15 -0.11 -8.96
CA VAL A 96 13.70 -0.20 -10.34
C VAL A 96 15.22 -0.38 -10.29
N TYR A 97 15.82 0.10 -9.20
CA TYR A 97 17.23 -0.03 -8.84
C TYR A 97 17.36 -0.94 -7.62
N SER A 98 18.45 -1.70 -7.53
CA SER A 98 18.82 -2.40 -6.30
C SER A 98 19.09 -1.41 -5.14
N VAL A 99 19.05 -1.89 -3.90
CA VAL A 99 19.39 -1.05 -2.73
C VAL A 99 20.83 -0.54 -2.82
N GLU A 100 21.76 -1.34 -3.33
CA GLU A 100 23.14 -0.93 -3.56
C GLU A 100 23.24 0.18 -4.61
N GLU A 101 22.48 0.10 -5.71
CA GLU A 101 22.44 1.16 -6.72
C GLU A 101 21.77 2.42 -6.18
N LEU A 102 20.66 2.29 -5.45
CA LEU A 102 19.99 3.41 -4.79
C LEU A 102 20.90 4.09 -3.76
N ASN A 103 21.68 3.31 -3.01
CA ASN A 103 22.68 3.82 -2.07
C ASN A 103 23.87 4.43 -2.81
N ALA A 104 24.32 3.88 -3.94
CA ALA A 104 25.37 4.49 -4.76
C ALA A 104 24.91 5.81 -5.40
N PHE A 105 23.67 5.87 -5.89
CA PHE A 105 23.04 7.10 -6.36
C PHE A 105 22.89 8.09 -5.20
N LYS A 106 22.47 7.62 -4.02
CA LYS A 106 22.35 8.45 -2.82
C LYS A 106 23.70 8.92 -2.33
N GLU A 107 24.78 8.13 -2.36
CA GLU A 107 26.12 8.57 -2.01
C GLU A 107 26.68 9.56 -3.03
N PHE A 108 26.34 9.40 -4.31
CA PHE A 108 26.69 10.35 -5.37
C PHE A 108 25.91 11.67 -5.24
N TYR A 109 24.59 11.59 -4.99
CA TYR A 109 23.72 12.74 -4.74
C TYR A 109 24.02 13.42 -3.40
N ASP A 110 24.19 12.67 -2.31
CA ASP A 110 24.57 13.17 -0.99
C ASP A 110 26.00 13.71 -0.99
N LYS A 111 26.92 13.28 -1.86
CA LYS A 111 28.18 13.99 -2.09
C LYS A 111 27.96 15.32 -2.80
N SER A 112 27.06 15.38 -3.78
CA SER A 112 26.70 16.65 -4.45
C SER A 112 25.94 17.61 -3.52
N ILE A 113 25.17 17.08 -2.55
CA ILE A 113 24.37 17.82 -1.57
C ILE A 113 25.15 18.06 -0.27
N SER A 114 26.17 17.26 0.08
CA SER A 114 27.06 17.61 1.20
C SER A 114 27.83 18.89 0.88
N ASP A 115 28.08 19.15 -0.40
CA ASP A 115 28.66 20.39 -0.90
C ASP A 115 27.61 21.50 -1.08
N SER A 116 26.32 21.14 -1.21
CA SER A 116 25.20 22.08 -1.20
C SER A 116 24.07 21.62 -0.26
N VAL A 117 24.09 22.18 0.95
CA VAL A 117 22.98 22.26 1.90
C VAL A 117 22.79 21.06 2.86
N GLY A 118 23.17 21.28 4.11
CA GLY A 118 22.26 20.95 5.21
C GLY A 118 20.96 21.73 4.97
N ALA A 119 20.07 21.17 4.16
CA ALA A 119 18.87 21.78 3.60
C ALA A 119 18.00 22.38 4.71
N SER A 120 18.26 23.63 5.06
CA SER A 120 17.32 24.44 5.81
C SER A 120 16.07 24.54 4.95
N TYR A 121 14.93 24.06 5.46
CA TYR A 121 13.62 24.39 4.91
C TYR A 121 13.60 25.87 4.50
N SER A 122 13.02 26.17 3.34
CA SER A 122 12.77 27.56 2.97
C SER A 122 11.97 28.27 4.08
N GLU A 123 12.09 29.59 4.21
CA GLU A 123 11.32 30.35 5.22
C GLU A 123 9.81 30.08 5.12
N ALA A 124 9.30 29.89 3.89
CA ALA A 124 7.92 29.50 3.62
C ALA A 124 7.59 28.09 4.16
N GLU A 125 8.46 27.10 3.93
CA GLU A 125 8.27 25.74 4.47
C GLU A 125 8.35 25.72 6.00
N GLN A 126 9.28 26.47 6.61
CA GLN A 126 9.36 26.60 8.07
C GLN A 126 8.07 27.18 8.65
N THR A 127 7.51 28.19 7.98
CA THR A 127 6.22 28.80 8.37
C THR A 127 5.09 27.79 8.27
N ASN A 128 4.99 27.06 7.16
CA ASN A 128 3.98 26.01 6.96
C ASN A 128 4.11 24.89 8.01
N ILE A 129 5.33 24.47 8.35
CA ILE A 129 5.56 23.45 9.39
C ILE A 129 5.08 23.96 10.76
N LYS A 130 5.39 25.21 11.11
CA LYS A 130 4.94 25.80 12.38
C LYS A 130 3.42 25.88 12.46
N GLU A 131 2.76 26.28 11.37
CA GLU A 131 1.30 26.30 11.27
C GLU A 131 0.70 24.89 11.36
N ALA A 132 1.29 23.92 10.64
CA ALA A 132 0.87 22.52 10.68
C ALA A 132 0.93 21.93 12.09
N LEU A 133 2.00 22.21 12.85
CA LEU A 133 2.13 21.75 14.23
C LEU A 133 1.13 22.43 15.18
N GLY A 134 0.78 23.70 14.91
CA GLY A 134 -0.29 24.40 15.61
C GLY A 134 -1.66 23.77 15.35
N ALA A 135 -1.98 23.50 14.09
CA ALA A 135 -3.20 22.81 13.68
C ALA A 135 -3.27 21.38 14.24
N LEU A 136 -2.14 20.67 14.27
CA LEU A 136 -2.03 19.32 14.81
C LEU A 136 -2.36 19.29 16.31
N ARG A 137 -1.76 20.18 17.10
CA ARG A 137 -2.06 20.30 18.53
C ARG A 137 -3.54 20.58 18.76
N LEU A 138 -4.12 21.49 17.98
CA LEU A 138 -5.54 21.81 18.06
C LEU A 138 -6.42 20.60 17.68
N ALA A 139 -5.99 19.81 16.70
CA ALA A 139 -6.68 18.58 16.30
C ALA A 139 -6.74 17.58 17.46
N GLN A 140 -5.61 17.38 18.15
CA GLN A 140 -5.54 16.51 19.34
C GLN A 140 -6.41 17.03 20.48
N ASP A 141 -6.41 18.34 20.76
CA ASP A 141 -7.26 18.95 21.80
C ASP A 141 -8.76 18.80 21.47
N MET A 142 -9.14 18.96 20.19
CA MET A 142 -10.52 18.73 19.74
C MET A 142 -10.92 17.25 19.88
N HIS A 143 -10.02 16.33 19.54
CA HIS A 143 -10.25 14.90 19.68
C HIS A 143 -10.40 14.49 21.16
N LEU A 144 -9.53 14.97 22.06
CA LEU A 144 -9.65 14.77 23.51
C LEU A 144 -10.96 15.34 24.06
N SER A 145 -11.50 16.39 23.44
CA SER A 145 -12.81 16.97 23.75
C SER A 145 -14.00 16.21 23.14
N GLY A 146 -13.77 15.08 22.45
CA GLY A 146 -14.77 14.27 21.76
C GLY A 146 -15.33 14.91 20.48
N LYS A 147 -14.69 15.93 19.92
CA LYS A 147 -15.12 16.65 18.71
C LYS A 147 -14.39 16.12 17.47
N ASP A 148 -14.61 14.85 17.15
CA ASP A 148 -13.86 14.13 16.12
C ASP A 148 -14.00 14.72 14.71
N ASP A 149 -15.18 15.24 14.32
CA ASP A 149 -15.36 15.88 13.01
C ASP A 149 -14.46 17.11 12.83
N LYS A 150 -14.28 17.89 13.91
CA LYS A 150 -13.39 19.06 13.90
C LYS A 150 -11.93 18.62 13.92
N ALA A 151 -11.61 17.59 14.71
CA ALA A 151 -10.28 17.00 14.73
C ALA A 151 -9.86 16.51 13.35
N SER A 152 -10.74 15.79 12.63
CA SER A 152 -10.46 15.29 11.27
C SER A 152 -10.07 16.41 10.31
N ARG A 153 -10.86 17.49 10.27
CA ARG A 153 -10.55 18.65 9.40
C ARG A 153 -9.23 19.31 9.77
N LEU A 154 -8.89 19.38 11.05
CA LEU A 154 -7.64 19.96 11.52
C LEU A 154 -6.44 19.06 11.19
N PHE A 155 -6.57 17.74 11.28
CA PHE A 155 -5.54 16.81 10.82
C PHE A 155 -5.33 16.90 9.31
N GLU A 156 -6.39 16.94 8.51
CA GLU A 156 -6.32 17.12 7.06
C GLU A 156 -5.65 18.44 6.68
N HIS A 157 -5.96 19.51 7.41
CA HIS A 157 -5.32 20.81 7.22
C HIS A 157 -3.83 20.78 7.59
N ALA A 158 -3.46 20.17 8.72
CA ALA A 158 -2.06 19.99 9.11
C ALA A 158 -1.28 19.18 8.07
N LEU A 159 -1.88 18.11 7.52
CA LEU A 159 -1.28 17.30 6.46
C LEU A 159 -1.14 18.09 5.16
N ALA A 160 -2.11 18.93 4.80
CA ALA A 160 -2.02 19.78 3.61
C ALA A 160 -0.88 20.81 3.71
N LEU A 161 -0.63 21.36 4.90
CA LEU A 161 0.45 22.29 5.17
C LEU A 161 1.84 21.61 5.19
N ALA A 162 1.93 20.44 5.82
CA ALA A 162 3.20 19.72 5.98
C ALA A 162 3.06 18.20 5.68
N PRO A 163 2.88 17.83 4.40
CA PRO A 163 2.57 16.45 3.99
C PRO A 163 3.71 15.44 4.23
N LYS A 164 4.94 15.93 4.41
CA LYS A 164 6.15 15.12 4.67
C LYS A 164 6.70 15.31 6.08
N HIS A 165 5.85 15.72 7.04
CA HIS A 165 6.28 15.86 8.43
C HIS A 165 5.99 14.58 9.24
N PRO A 166 7.00 13.89 9.80
CA PRO A 166 6.80 12.59 10.48
C PRO A 166 5.75 12.61 11.60
N GLU A 167 5.74 13.66 12.42
CA GLU A 167 4.78 13.76 13.53
C GLU A 167 3.33 13.97 13.06
N VAL A 168 3.13 14.73 11.97
CA VAL A 168 1.78 14.98 11.43
C VAL A 168 1.22 13.68 10.87
N LEU A 169 2.04 12.92 10.14
CA LEU A 169 1.69 11.60 9.61
C LEU A 169 1.39 10.60 10.73
N LEU A 170 2.25 10.53 11.75
CA LEU A 170 2.07 9.63 12.89
C LEU A 170 0.76 9.90 13.62
N ARG A 171 0.53 11.14 14.08
CA ARG A 171 -0.63 11.50 14.88
C ARG A 171 -1.94 11.44 14.09
N TYR A 172 -1.92 11.79 12.81
CA TYR A 172 -3.10 11.60 11.97
C TYR A 172 -3.38 10.12 11.73
N GLY A 173 -2.34 9.30 11.53
CA GLY A 173 -2.47 7.84 11.47
C GLY A 173 -3.14 7.25 12.72
N GLU A 174 -2.72 7.68 13.92
CA GLU A 174 -3.31 7.26 15.20
C GLU A 174 -4.80 7.62 15.30
N PHE A 175 -5.15 8.84 14.89
CA PHE A 175 -6.55 9.27 14.83
C PHE A 175 -7.38 8.43 13.85
N LEU A 176 -6.85 8.13 12.67
CA LEU A 176 -7.53 7.30 11.68
C LEU A 176 -7.73 5.86 12.14
N GLU A 177 -6.74 5.31 12.83
CA GLU A 177 -6.78 3.96 13.37
C GLU A 177 -7.86 3.83 14.45
N HIS A 178 -7.83 4.72 15.45
CA HIS A 178 -8.68 4.58 16.64
C HIS A 178 -10.10 5.13 16.45
N ASN A 179 -10.29 6.19 15.66
CA ASN A 179 -11.59 6.86 15.54
C ASN A 179 -12.33 6.47 14.24
N GLN A 180 -11.66 6.61 13.10
CA GLN A 180 -12.28 6.35 11.80
C GLN A 180 -12.27 4.88 11.39
N ARG A 181 -11.55 4.03 12.13
CA ARG A 181 -11.33 2.60 11.82
C ARG A 181 -10.73 2.41 10.41
N ASN A 182 -10.01 3.40 9.91
CA ASN A 182 -9.35 3.34 8.60
C ASN A 182 -7.92 2.84 8.78
N ILE A 183 -7.78 1.56 9.13
CA ILE A 183 -6.48 0.94 9.44
C ILE A 183 -5.53 0.94 8.23
N VAL A 184 -6.06 0.86 7.01
CA VAL A 184 -5.24 0.85 5.78
C VAL A 184 -4.56 2.20 5.57
N LEU A 185 -5.28 3.30 5.74
CA LEU A 185 -4.71 4.64 5.61
C LEU A 185 -3.81 4.98 6.80
N ALA A 186 -4.15 4.51 8.01
CA ALA A 186 -3.27 4.64 9.18
C ALA A 186 -1.92 3.95 8.95
N ASP A 187 -1.92 2.69 8.52
CA ASP A 187 -0.70 1.94 8.18
C ASP A 187 0.14 2.63 7.09
N GLN A 188 -0.53 3.21 6.09
CA GLN A 188 0.13 4.00 5.06
C GLN A 188 0.85 5.22 5.66
N TYR A 189 0.22 5.97 6.58
CA TYR A 189 0.90 7.12 7.21
C TYR A 189 2.02 6.69 8.16
N TYR A 190 1.88 5.56 8.88
CA TYR A 190 2.99 5.01 9.65
C TYR A 190 4.16 4.59 8.75
N PHE A 191 3.88 4.02 7.58
CA PHE A 191 4.89 3.73 6.57
C PHE A 191 5.64 4.99 6.11
N GLN A 192 4.88 6.03 5.75
CA GLN A 192 5.45 7.28 5.28
C GLN A 192 6.28 7.97 6.38
N ALA A 193 5.79 7.97 7.62
CA ALA A 193 6.53 8.50 8.77
C ALA A 193 7.87 7.77 8.97
N LEU A 194 7.89 6.43 8.82
CA LEU A 194 9.12 5.63 8.93
C LEU A 194 10.05 5.78 7.73
N THR A 195 9.52 6.08 6.55
CA THR A 195 10.34 6.39 5.36
C THR A 195 11.12 7.67 5.56
N LEU A 196 10.53 8.65 6.25
CA LEU A 196 11.13 9.95 6.56
C LEU A 196 12.01 9.90 7.82
N CYS A 197 11.56 9.18 8.87
CA CYS A 197 12.26 9.03 10.14
C CYS A 197 12.25 7.55 10.57
N PRO A 198 13.21 6.73 10.07
CA PRO A 198 13.28 5.30 10.40
C PRO A 198 13.46 5.01 11.89
N SER A 199 14.00 5.95 12.66
CA SER A 199 14.23 5.83 14.11
C SER A 199 12.99 6.13 14.96
N ASN A 200 11.84 6.47 14.37
CA ASN A 200 10.63 6.76 15.12
C ASN A 200 10.02 5.48 15.72
N SER A 201 10.18 5.30 17.05
CA SER A 201 9.73 4.11 17.77
C SER A 201 8.20 3.98 17.84
N GLU A 202 7.47 5.10 17.94
CA GLU A 202 6.00 5.09 17.99
C GLU A 202 5.43 4.64 16.64
N ALA A 203 5.92 5.22 15.54
CA ALA A 203 5.51 4.84 14.19
C ALA A 203 5.83 3.36 13.91
N LEU A 204 6.98 2.87 14.38
CA LEU A 204 7.39 1.47 14.23
C LEU A 204 6.46 0.53 15.01
N ALA A 205 6.15 0.84 16.27
CA ALA A 205 5.23 0.04 17.07
C ALA A 205 3.80 0.03 16.48
N ASN A 206 3.32 1.19 16.02
CA ASN A 206 2.01 1.29 15.37
C ASN A 206 1.97 0.46 14.08
N ARG A 207 3.00 0.56 13.24
CA ARG A 207 3.09 -0.20 12.00
C ARG A 207 3.18 -1.71 12.22
N GLN A 208 3.90 -2.18 13.23
CA GLN A 208 3.97 -3.61 13.55
C GLN A 208 2.61 -4.20 13.87
N ARG A 209 1.75 -3.43 14.53
CA ARG A 209 0.39 -3.82 14.86
C ARG A 209 -0.55 -3.74 13.65
N THR A 210 -0.41 -2.74 12.79
CA THR A 210 -1.32 -2.56 11.65
C THR A 210 -0.95 -3.37 10.41
N ALA A 211 0.33 -3.63 10.15
CA ALA A 211 0.80 -4.21 8.90
C ALA A 211 0.20 -5.59 8.61
N GLU A 212 0.17 -6.49 9.60
CA GLU A 212 -0.40 -7.84 9.45
C GLU A 212 -1.91 -7.80 9.18
N VAL A 213 -2.61 -6.89 9.86
CA VAL A 213 -4.05 -6.70 9.65
C VAL A 213 -4.33 -6.18 8.24
N VAL A 214 -3.56 -5.20 7.79
CA VAL A 214 -3.69 -4.63 6.44
C VAL A 214 -3.33 -5.66 5.38
N GLN A 215 -2.28 -6.45 5.57
CA GLN A 215 -1.94 -7.56 4.67
C GLN A 215 -3.10 -8.56 4.57
N THR A 216 -3.68 -8.97 5.71
CA THR A 216 -4.84 -9.88 5.72
C THR A 216 -6.04 -9.30 4.98
N LEU A 217 -6.29 -8.00 5.10
CA LEU A 217 -7.36 -7.31 4.38
C LEU A 217 -7.11 -7.31 2.87
N ASP A 218 -5.87 -7.05 2.44
CA ASP A 218 -5.48 -7.08 1.04
C ASP A 218 -5.61 -8.51 0.46
N GLU A 219 -5.13 -9.53 1.18
CA GLU A 219 -5.25 -10.94 0.75
C GLU A 219 -6.70 -11.39 0.60
N ARG A 220 -7.57 -11.07 1.57
CA ARG A 220 -9.02 -11.34 1.46
C ARG A 220 -9.64 -10.67 0.26
N ARG A 221 -9.21 -9.45 -0.04
CA ARG A 221 -9.68 -8.72 -1.21
C ARG A 221 -9.28 -9.40 -2.51
N LEU A 222 -8.03 -9.84 -2.61
CA LEU A 222 -7.53 -10.57 -3.78
C LEU A 222 -8.28 -11.90 -3.97
N GLN A 223 -8.55 -12.65 -2.89
CA GLN A 223 -9.39 -13.86 -2.95
C GLN A 223 -10.82 -13.58 -3.43
N SER A 224 -11.39 -12.44 -3.05
CA SER A 224 -12.70 -12.00 -3.54
C SER A 224 -12.67 -11.71 -5.05
N LEU A 225 -11.60 -11.07 -5.54
CA LEU A 225 -11.41 -10.82 -6.97
C LEU A 225 -11.30 -12.12 -7.77
N ASP A 226 -10.55 -13.11 -7.27
CA ASP A 226 -10.45 -14.44 -7.88
C ASP A 226 -11.82 -15.11 -7.96
N SER A 227 -12.60 -15.08 -6.88
CA SER A 227 -13.95 -15.65 -6.85
C SER A 227 -14.87 -14.99 -7.90
N LYS A 228 -14.79 -13.66 -8.07
CA LYS A 228 -15.55 -12.92 -9.08
C LYS A 228 -15.07 -13.23 -10.50
N ARG A 229 -13.75 -13.35 -10.71
CA ARG A 229 -13.15 -13.78 -11.98
C ARG A 229 -13.66 -15.16 -12.38
N ASP A 230 -13.64 -16.11 -11.46
CA ASP A 230 -14.05 -17.49 -11.72
C ASP A 230 -15.54 -17.57 -12.03
N ALA A 231 -16.36 -16.81 -11.30
CA ALA A 231 -17.79 -16.67 -11.61
C ALA A 231 -18.04 -16.09 -13.01
N LEU A 232 -17.28 -15.08 -13.43
CA LEU A 232 -17.38 -14.51 -14.78
C LEU A 232 -16.92 -15.52 -15.84
N SER A 233 -15.84 -16.24 -15.58
CA SER A 233 -15.26 -17.23 -16.49
C SER A 233 -16.17 -18.45 -16.70
N ALA A 234 -17.02 -18.76 -15.72
CA ALA A 234 -18.03 -19.82 -15.83
C ALA A 234 -19.16 -19.47 -16.82
N ILE A 235 -19.31 -18.20 -17.21
CA ILE A 235 -20.34 -17.78 -18.17
C ILE A 235 -19.90 -18.15 -19.58
N HIS A 236 -20.75 -18.90 -20.27
CA HIS A 236 -20.46 -19.38 -21.61
C HIS A 236 -20.29 -18.23 -22.62
N GLU A 237 -19.24 -18.30 -23.45
CA GLU A 237 -18.84 -17.23 -24.40
C GLU A 237 -19.93 -16.89 -25.44
N SER A 238 -20.84 -17.81 -25.74
CA SER A 238 -21.97 -17.55 -26.65
C SER A 238 -23.03 -16.62 -26.06
N SER A 239 -23.01 -16.38 -24.75
CA SER A 239 -23.92 -15.48 -24.05
C SER A 239 -23.97 -14.12 -24.74
N SER A 240 -25.17 -13.75 -25.21
CA SER A 240 -25.39 -12.45 -25.86
C SER A 240 -25.14 -11.29 -24.90
N ALA A 241 -25.47 -11.47 -23.61
CA ALA A 241 -25.21 -10.50 -22.56
C ALA A 241 -23.71 -10.29 -22.35
N LEU A 242 -22.93 -11.38 -22.27
CA LEU A 242 -21.47 -11.29 -22.13
C LEU A 242 -20.82 -10.63 -23.34
N ARG A 243 -21.20 -11.01 -24.56
CA ARG A 243 -20.69 -10.39 -25.80
C ARG A 243 -21.00 -8.90 -25.86
N ARG A 244 -22.19 -8.49 -25.45
CA ARG A 244 -22.58 -7.07 -25.34
C ARG A 244 -21.75 -6.34 -24.29
N ALA A 245 -21.54 -6.93 -23.12
CA ALA A 245 -20.70 -6.35 -22.06
C ALA A 245 -19.25 -6.18 -22.51
N LYS A 246 -18.65 -7.20 -23.17
CA LYS A 246 -17.31 -7.12 -23.75
C LYS A 246 -17.20 -6.00 -24.80
N LYS A 247 -18.19 -5.88 -25.69
CA LYS A 247 -18.22 -4.82 -26.71
C LYS A 247 -18.30 -3.43 -26.07
N GLU A 248 -19.14 -3.24 -25.05
CA GLU A 248 -19.23 -1.96 -24.34
C GLU A 248 -17.93 -1.64 -23.60
N ALA A 249 -17.37 -2.60 -22.86
CA ALA A 249 -16.12 -2.44 -22.14
C ALA A 249 -14.95 -2.09 -23.06
N TYR A 250 -14.93 -2.61 -24.29
CA TYR A 250 -13.94 -2.26 -25.32
C TYR A 250 -13.94 -0.74 -25.62
N PHE A 251 -15.12 -0.17 -25.88
CA PHE A 251 -15.26 1.26 -26.13
C PHE A 251 -14.90 2.10 -24.91
N GLN A 252 -15.35 1.69 -23.72
CA GLN A 252 -15.04 2.34 -22.45
C GLN A 252 -13.53 2.36 -22.18
N HIS A 253 -12.85 1.25 -22.48
CA HIS A 253 -11.40 1.13 -22.25
C HIS A 253 -10.62 2.16 -23.08
N ILE A 254 -10.93 2.28 -24.37
CA ILE A 254 -10.30 3.29 -25.24
C ILE A 254 -10.63 4.68 -24.72
N TYR A 255 -11.92 4.99 -24.56
CA TYR A 255 -12.41 6.31 -24.14
C TYR A 255 -11.72 6.79 -22.85
N HIS A 256 -11.69 5.96 -21.81
CA HIS A 256 -11.06 6.34 -20.56
C HIS A 256 -9.54 6.42 -20.66
N SER A 257 -8.89 5.51 -21.40
CA SER A 257 -7.43 5.52 -21.53
C SER A 257 -6.93 6.76 -22.27
N VAL A 258 -7.56 7.18 -23.37
CA VAL A 258 -7.18 8.42 -24.07
C VAL A 258 -7.61 9.66 -23.27
N GLY A 259 -8.76 9.60 -22.58
CA GLY A 259 -9.24 10.69 -21.73
C GLY A 259 -8.34 10.98 -20.53
N ILE A 260 -7.64 9.98 -19.98
CA ILE A 260 -6.62 10.17 -18.92
C ILE A 260 -5.43 10.98 -19.43
N GLU A 261 -5.10 10.89 -20.72
CA GLU A 261 -4.01 11.67 -21.32
C GLU A 261 -4.46 13.09 -21.71
N GLY A 262 -5.77 13.31 -21.92
CA GLY A 262 -6.33 14.64 -22.18
C GLY A 262 -7.22 14.72 -23.43
N ASN A 263 -7.41 13.60 -24.12
CA ASN A 263 -8.33 13.52 -25.25
C ASN A 263 -9.75 13.94 -24.83
N THR A 264 -10.37 14.82 -25.62
CA THR A 264 -11.65 15.47 -25.29
C THR A 264 -12.85 14.82 -25.98
N MET A 265 -12.65 13.70 -26.69
CA MET A 265 -13.72 12.95 -27.33
C MET A 265 -14.71 12.43 -26.28
N THR A 266 -16.02 12.54 -26.57
CA THR A 266 -17.03 11.85 -25.77
C THR A 266 -17.00 10.35 -26.05
N LEU A 267 -17.62 9.55 -25.17
CA LEU A 267 -17.77 8.12 -25.41
C LEU A 267 -18.52 7.83 -26.72
N ALA A 268 -19.57 8.60 -27.03
CA ALA A 268 -20.35 8.44 -28.25
C ALA A 268 -19.52 8.76 -29.51
N GLN A 269 -18.70 9.83 -29.45
CA GLN A 269 -17.76 10.18 -30.53
C GLN A 269 -16.70 9.09 -30.71
N THR A 270 -16.10 8.62 -29.61
CA THR A 270 -15.11 7.52 -29.62
C THR A 270 -15.70 6.27 -30.25
N ARG A 271 -16.92 5.89 -29.88
CA ARG A 271 -17.64 4.75 -30.47
C ARG A 271 -17.86 4.95 -31.97
N SER A 272 -18.34 6.13 -32.37
CA SER A 272 -18.58 6.45 -33.78
C SER A 272 -17.31 6.28 -34.62
N ILE A 273 -16.17 6.79 -34.15
CA ILE A 273 -14.87 6.65 -34.82
C ILE A 273 -14.49 5.17 -34.99
N LEU A 274 -14.66 4.36 -33.94
CA LEU A 274 -14.26 2.95 -33.96
C LEU A 274 -15.15 2.08 -34.86
N GLU A 275 -16.45 2.37 -34.90
CA GLU A 275 -17.44 1.63 -35.69
C GLU A 275 -17.47 2.06 -37.16
N THR A 276 -17.39 3.37 -37.44
CA THR A 276 -17.60 3.92 -38.79
C THR A 276 -16.33 4.39 -39.48
N ARG A 277 -15.25 4.65 -38.72
CA ARG A 277 -14.03 5.33 -39.20
C ARG A 277 -14.29 6.73 -39.78
N MET A 278 -15.41 7.35 -39.45
CA MET A 278 -15.72 8.72 -39.84
C MET A 278 -15.11 9.72 -38.86
N ALA A 279 -14.65 10.85 -39.40
CA ALA A 279 -14.18 11.97 -38.59
C ALA A 279 -15.36 12.65 -37.86
N VAL A 280 -15.08 13.17 -36.67
CA VAL A 280 -16.00 13.92 -35.81
C VAL A 280 -15.65 15.40 -35.95
N ASP A 281 -16.67 16.21 -36.25
CA ASP A 281 -16.52 17.64 -36.42
C ASP A 281 -16.06 18.35 -35.12
N GLY A 282 -15.25 19.39 -35.27
CA GLY A 282 -14.72 20.20 -34.17
C GLY A 282 -13.67 19.51 -33.29
N LYS A 283 -13.12 18.36 -33.69
CA LYS A 283 -12.10 17.61 -32.95
C LYS A 283 -10.79 17.52 -33.73
N SER A 284 -9.66 17.49 -33.02
CA SER A 284 -8.35 17.46 -33.65
C SER A 284 -8.06 16.12 -34.32
N ILE A 285 -7.22 16.12 -35.36
CA ILE A 285 -6.76 14.88 -36.01
C ILE A 285 -6.00 14.00 -35.03
N ASP A 286 -5.18 14.61 -34.15
CA ASP A 286 -4.43 13.88 -33.13
C ASP A 286 -5.37 13.08 -32.22
N GLU A 287 -6.46 13.67 -31.74
CA GLU A 287 -7.43 12.95 -30.90
C GLU A 287 -8.06 11.73 -31.61
N HIS A 288 -8.31 11.81 -32.91
CA HIS A 288 -8.78 10.68 -33.71
C HIS A 288 -7.69 9.60 -33.80
N ASN A 289 -6.46 10.03 -34.09
CA ASN A 289 -5.31 9.17 -34.25
C ASN A 289 -4.97 8.40 -32.96
N GLU A 290 -5.12 9.02 -31.80
CA GLU A 290 -4.95 8.34 -30.50
C GLU A 290 -5.96 7.21 -30.30
N ILE A 291 -7.24 7.45 -30.65
CA ILE A 291 -8.31 6.44 -30.55
C ILE A 291 -8.03 5.27 -31.50
N LEU A 292 -7.63 5.58 -32.75
CA LEU A 292 -7.29 4.57 -33.74
C LEU A 292 -6.04 3.77 -33.34
N GLY A 293 -5.03 4.42 -32.76
CA GLY A 293 -3.82 3.76 -32.25
C GLY A 293 -4.13 2.79 -31.09
N MET A 294 -4.97 3.22 -30.15
CA MET A 294 -5.45 2.36 -29.07
C MET A 294 -6.24 1.14 -29.58
N ASP A 295 -7.09 1.32 -30.60
CA ASP A 295 -7.82 0.24 -31.27
C ASP A 295 -6.87 -0.80 -31.90
N LEU A 296 -5.85 -0.35 -32.62
CA LEU A 296 -4.82 -1.22 -33.21
C LEU A 296 -4.03 -1.97 -32.13
N ALA A 297 -3.67 -1.29 -31.05
CA ALA A 297 -2.91 -1.88 -29.95
C ALA A 297 -3.71 -2.97 -29.22
N MET A 298 -4.99 -2.74 -28.94
CA MET A 298 -5.85 -3.77 -28.32
C MET A 298 -6.12 -4.97 -29.22
N LYS A 299 -6.29 -4.76 -30.53
CA LYS A 299 -6.39 -5.87 -31.49
C LYS A 299 -5.14 -6.73 -31.47
N TYR A 300 -3.95 -6.12 -31.40
CA TYR A 300 -2.69 -6.84 -31.27
C TYR A 300 -2.58 -7.64 -29.98
N ILE A 301 -2.99 -7.07 -28.84
CA ILE A 301 -3.03 -7.80 -27.55
C ILE A 301 -3.87 -9.07 -27.69
N ASN A 302 -5.10 -8.94 -28.18
CA ASN A 302 -6.05 -10.05 -28.31
C ASN A 302 -5.57 -11.12 -29.30
N ALA A 303 -4.95 -10.70 -30.42
CA ALA A 303 -4.50 -11.62 -31.46
C ALA A 303 -3.16 -12.30 -31.16
N SER A 304 -2.34 -11.75 -30.26
CA SER A 304 -0.96 -12.22 -30.09
C SER A 304 -0.52 -12.29 -28.63
N LEU A 305 -0.57 -11.17 -27.90
CA LEU A 305 0.08 -11.11 -26.58
C LEU A 305 -0.64 -11.93 -25.51
N VAL A 306 -1.96 -12.07 -25.56
CA VAL A 306 -2.73 -12.86 -24.57
C VAL A 306 -2.37 -14.35 -24.60
N GLN A 307 -1.97 -14.89 -25.76
CA GLN A 307 -1.67 -16.31 -25.93
C GLN A 307 -0.19 -16.65 -25.77
N LYS A 308 0.67 -15.63 -25.69
CA LYS A 308 2.12 -15.81 -25.59
C LYS A 308 2.51 -16.09 -24.13
N LEU A 309 3.54 -16.91 -23.91
CA LEU A 309 4.06 -17.20 -22.57
C LEU A 309 4.83 -16.01 -22.00
N GLU A 310 5.81 -15.50 -22.76
CA GLU A 310 6.67 -14.40 -22.33
C GLU A 310 6.28 -13.06 -22.99
N ILE A 311 6.62 -11.95 -22.34
CA ILE A 311 6.54 -10.59 -22.92
C ILE A 311 7.97 -10.04 -22.99
N THR A 312 8.44 -9.81 -24.21
CA THR A 312 9.78 -9.30 -24.51
C THR A 312 9.76 -7.78 -24.70
N ILE A 313 10.93 -7.12 -24.66
CA ILE A 313 11.06 -5.71 -25.06
C ILE A 313 10.46 -5.50 -26.46
N LYS A 314 10.72 -6.41 -27.40
CA LYS A 314 10.18 -6.31 -28.76
C LYS A 314 8.65 -6.25 -28.77
N ASP A 315 7.99 -7.04 -27.91
CA ASP A 315 6.53 -7.00 -27.79
C ASP A 315 6.03 -5.66 -27.24
N ILE A 316 6.75 -5.07 -26.29
CA ILE A 316 6.43 -3.74 -25.73
C ILE A 316 6.64 -2.64 -26.78
N LEU A 317 7.72 -2.70 -27.57
CA LEU A 317 7.96 -1.79 -28.67
C LEU A 317 6.89 -1.91 -29.77
N GLU A 318 6.48 -3.13 -30.12
CA GLU A 318 5.39 -3.36 -31.08
C GLU A 318 4.03 -2.89 -30.57
N LEU A 319 3.78 -3.02 -29.27
CA LEU A 319 2.59 -2.46 -28.62
C LEU A 319 2.61 -0.93 -28.71
N HIS A 320 3.73 -0.30 -28.33
CA HIS A 320 3.91 1.15 -28.38
C HIS A 320 3.81 1.71 -29.82
N ARG A 321 4.39 1.01 -30.80
CA ARG A 321 4.29 1.37 -32.23
C ARG A 321 2.84 1.47 -32.71
N ARG A 322 1.94 0.64 -32.19
CA ARG A 322 0.51 0.72 -32.52
C ARG A 322 -0.18 1.86 -31.78
N VAL A 323 0.18 2.09 -30.51
CA VAL A 323 -0.33 3.21 -29.72
C VAL A 323 -0.04 4.56 -30.41
N LEU A 324 1.20 4.77 -30.87
CA LEU A 324 1.58 6.00 -31.58
C LEU A 324 1.45 5.93 -33.11
N GLY A 325 1.06 4.79 -33.68
CA GLY A 325 1.18 4.56 -35.13
C GLY A 325 0.45 5.57 -36.01
N HIS A 326 -0.61 6.21 -35.50
CA HIS A 326 -1.32 7.29 -36.18
C HIS A 326 -0.94 8.69 -35.69
N VAL A 327 -0.32 8.82 -34.50
CA VAL A 327 0.01 10.11 -33.87
C VAL A 327 1.43 10.53 -34.25
N ASP A 328 2.39 9.65 -34.02
CA ASP A 328 3.80 9.85 -34.34
C ASP A 328 4.42 8.50 -34.76
N PRO A 329 4.35 8.15 -36.06
CA PRO A 329 4.89 6.89 -36.56
C PRO A 329 6.43 6.84 -36.54
N ILE A 330 7.13 7.97 -36.39
CA ILE A 330 8.59 8.03 -36.35
C ILE A 330 9.09 7.61 -34.96
N GLU A 331 8.45 8.15 -33.92
CA GLU A 331 8.77 7.80 -32.52
C GLU A 331 8.05 6.51 -32.06
N GLY A 332 7.11 6.00 -32.88
CA GLY A 332 6.36 4.78 -32.65
C GLY A 332 7.22 3.52 -32.53
N GLY A 333 7.30 3.00 -31.32
CA GLY A 333 8.06 1.77 -31.00
C GLY A 333 9.57 1.97 -30.89
N GLU A 334 10.02 3.21 -30.67
CA GLU A 334 11.43 3.55 -30.45
C GLU A 334 11.63 4.12 -29.04
N PHE A 335 12.78 3.83 -28.41
CA PHE A 335 13.12 4.47 -27.14
C PHE A 335 13.48 5.94 -27.35
N ARG A 336 13.08 6.79 -26.40
CA ARG A 336 13.44 8.21 -26.43
C ARG A 336 14.96 8.39 -26.34
N ARG A 337 15.45 9.41 -27.02
CA ARG A 337 16.89 9.78 -27.04
C ARG A 337 17.22 10.96 -26.14
N ASN A 338 16.20 11.66 -25.65
CA ASN A 338 16.31 12.86 -24.84
C ASN A 338 15.73 12.64 -23.45
N GLN A 339 16.13 13.48 -22.50
CA GLN A 339 15.53 13.51 -21.16
C GLN A 339 14.10 14.06 -21.23
N VAL A 340 13.21 13.52 -20.41
CA VAL A 340 11.82 14.00 -20.26
C VAL A 340 11.53 14.31 -18.80
N TYR A 341 10.49 15.11 -18.56
CA TYR A 341 10.05 15.53 -17.23
C TYR A 341 8.54 15.34 -17.14
N VAL A 342 8.08 14.59 -16.13
CA VAL A 342 6.69 14.12 -16.05
C VAL A 342 6.08 14.56 -14.73
N GLY A 343 5.54 15.78 -14.71
CA GLY A 343 5.08 16.42 -13.48
C GLY A 343 6.23 16.57 -12.49
N GLY A 344 6.11 15.95 -11.30
CA GLY A 344 7.16 15.94 -10.28
C GLY A 344 8.15 14.77 -10.37
N HIS A 345 8.00 13.88 -11.36
CA HIS A 345 8.90 12.75 -11.57
C HIS A 345 9.93 13.07 -12.66
N VAL A 346 11.19 12.74 -12.39
CA VAL A 346 12.28 12.79 -13.37
C VAL A 346 12.66 11.35 -13.70
N PRO A 347 12.21 10.80 -14.84
CA PRO A 347 12.58 9.46 -15.25
C PRO A 347 14.09 9.31 -15.49
N PRO A 348 14.60 8.05 -15.50
CA PRO A 348 16.00 7.75 -15.80
C PRO A 348 16.52 8.37 -17.10
N GLY A 349 17.83 8.54 -17.23
CA GLY A 349 18.44 9.08 -18.46
C GLY A 349 18.21 8.17 -19.67
N PRO A 350 18.17 8.70 -20.91
CA PRO A 350 18.02 7.88 -22.12
C PRO A 350 19.13 6.84 -22.27
N GLY A 351 20.34 7.11 -21.74
CA GLY A 351 21.45 6.15 -21.73
C GLY A 351 21.21 4.89 -20.89
N ASP A 352 20.34 4.96 -19.89
CA ASP A 352 20.04 3.83 -18.99
C ASP A 352 18.91 2.93 -19.52
N LEU A 353 18.15 3.39 -20.53
CA LEU A 353 16.91 2.73 -20.97
C LEU A 353 17.15 1.30 -21.46
N ALA A 354 18.23 1.04 -22.20
CA ALA A 354 18.54 -0.30 -22.68
C ALA A 354 18.74 -1.29 -21.52
N LEU A 355 19.49 -0.89 -20.49
CA LEU A 355 19.73 -1.70 -19.30
C LEU A 355 18.46 -1.88 -18.47
N LEU A 356 17.73 -0.79 -18.21
CA LEU A 356 16.54 -0.81 -17.38
C LEU A 356 15.40 -1.62 -18.02
N MET A 357 15.22 -1.50 -19.34
CA MET A 357 14.22 -2.28 -20.06
C MET A 357 14.60 -3.75 -20.14
N GLN A 358 15.89 -4.10 -20.23
CA GLN A 358 16.32 -5.49 -20.14
C GLN A 358 16.08 -6.09 -18.74
N ARG A 359 16.32 -5.31 -17.68
CA ARG A 359 15.97 -5.70 -16.31
C ARG A 359 14.48 -5.86 -16.13
N PHE A 360 13.69 -4.96 -16.72
CA PHE A 360 12.24 -5.03 -16.69
C PHE A 360 11.71 -6.27 -17.41
N GLU A 361 12.20 -6.61 -18.60
CA GLU A 361 11.86 -7.86 -19.31
C GLU A 361 12.24 -9.09 -18.49
N ARG A 362 13.44 -9.12 -17.91
CA ARG A 362 13.86 -10.24 -17.05
C ARG A 362 12.95 -10.39 -15.83
N TRP A 363 12.59 -9.27 -15.20
CA TRP A 363 11.64 -9.28 -14.08
C TRP A 363 10.27 -9.75 -14.54
N LEU A 364 9.75 -9.25 -15.67
CA LEU A 364 8.43 -9.62 -16.21
C LEU A 364 8.30 -11.13 -16.41
N ASN A 365 9.36 -11.78 -16.89
CA ASN A 365 9.35 -13.21 -17.20
C ASN A 365 10.01 -14.06 -16.10
N SER A 366 10.17 -13.53 -14.88
CA SER A 366 10.77 -14.28 -13.78
C SER A 366 9.78 -15.22 -13.10
N GLU A 367 10.28 -16.31 -12.50
CA GLU A 367 9.46 -17.19 -11.65
C GLU A 367 8.87 -16.43 -10.47
N HIS A 368 9.64 -15.50 -9.88
CA HIS A 368 9.18 -14.67 -8.77
C HIS A 368 7.98 -13.79 -9.16
N SER A 369 8.07 -13.06 -10.28
CA SER A 369 6.94 -12.22 -10.74
C SER A 369 5.71 -13.06 -11.09
N SER A 370 5.92 -14.24 -11.69
CA SER A 370 4.84 -15.18 -12.02
C SER A 370 4.18 -15.81 -10.79
N SER A 371 4.88 -15.85 -9.65
CA SER A 371 4.32 -16.32 -8.37
C SER A 371 3.46 -15.28 -7.64
N LEU A 372 3.52 -14.01 -8.05
CA LEU A 372 2.71 -12.95 -7.47
C LEU A 372 1.24 -13.13 -7.88
N HIS A 373 0.32 -12.66 -7.02
CA HIS A 373 -1.08 -12.57 -7.41
C HIS A 373 -1.24 -11.72 -8.70
N PRO A 374 -2.06 -12.13 -9.69
CA PRO A 374 -2.12 -11.47 -11.00
C PRO A 374 -2.37 -9.96 -10.97
N VAL A 375 -3.22 -9.49 -10.06
CA VAL A 375 -3.51 -8.05 -9.87
C VAL A 375 -2.27 -7.30 -9.36
N ASN A 376 -1.50 -7.90 -8.46
CA ASN A 376 -0.26 -7.30 -7.95
C ASN A 376 0.79 -7.27 -9.05
N TYR A 377 0.99 -8.39 -9.75
CA TYR A 377 1.91 -8.50 -10.89
C TYR A 377 1.61 -7.45 -11.96
N ALA A 378 0.35 -7.31 -12.37
CA ALA A 378 -0.07 -6.32 -13.35
C ALA A 378 0.13 -4.88 -12.88
N ALA A 379 -0.20 -4.57 -11.62
CA ALA A 379 0.02 -3.24 -11.04
C ALA A 379 1.52 -2.89 -10.97
N TYR A 380 2.37 -3.85 -10.62
CA TYR A 380 3.81 -3.65 -10.60
C TYR A 380 4.41 -3.47 -11.99
N ALA A 381 3.97 -4.27 -12.96
CA ALA A 381 4.39 -4.11 -14.36
C ALA A 381 4.02 -2.73 -14.91
N HIS A 382 2.79 -2.30 -14.65
CA HIS A 382 2.33 -0.96 -14.98
C HIS A 382 3.23 0.11 -14.38
N TYR A 383 3.41 0.09 -13.06
CA TYR A 383 4.20 1.09 -12.34
C TYR A 383 5.65 1.13 -12.84
N LYS A 384 6.32 -0.03 -12.94
CA LYS A 384 7.72 -0.12 -13.36
C LYS A 384 7.92 0.48 -14.76
N LEU A 385 7.03 0.17 -15.72
CA LEU A 385 7.14 0.74 -17.07
C LEU A 385 6.90 2.26 -17.09
N VAL A 386 5.88 2.76 -16.37
CA VAL A 386 5.63 4.21 -16.26
C VAL A 386 6.80 4.94 -15.57
N HIS A 387 7.42 4.32 -14.57
CA HIS A 387 8.56 4.88 -13.84
C HIS A 387 9.81 4.99 -14.71
N ILE A 388 10.14 3.94 -15.47
CA ILE A 388 11.25 3.94 -16.45
C ILE A 388 10.98 4.99 -17.55
N HIS A 389 9.71 5.12 -17.97
CA HIS A 389 9.27 6.10 -18.97
C HIS A 389 10.11 6.04 -20.27
N PRO A 390 10.17 4.89 -20.95
CA PRO A 390 11.13 4.66 -22.04
C PRO A 390 10.82 5.38 -23.35
N PHE A 391 9.62 5.95 -23.51
CA PHE A 391 9.16 6.59 -24.75
C PHE A 391 9.02 8.11 -24.61
N ILE A 392 8.98 8.83 -25.74
CA ILE A 392 8.77 10.29 -25.75
C ILE A 392 7.34 10.67 -25.36
N ASP A 393 6.36 9.87 -25.80
CA ASP A 393 4.94 9.94 -25.47
C ASP A 393 4.40 8.49 -25.42
N GLY A 394 3.15 8.27 -25.04
CA GLY A 394 2.49 6.96 -25.10
C GLY A 394 2.79 6.06 -23.91
N ASN A 395 3.65 6.45 -22.97
CA ASN A 395 4.04 5.67 -21.79
C ASN A 395 2.82 5.25 -20.95
N GLY A 396 1.93 6.19 -20.61
CA GLY A 396 0.73 5.89 -19.80
C GLY A 396 -0.21 4.89 -20.49
N ARG A 397 -0.52 5.13 -21.78
CA ARG A 397 -1.36 4.26 -22.61
C ARG A 397 -0.77 2.85 -22.73
N THR A 398 0.53 2.76 -23.02
CA THR A 398 1.24 1.49 -23.18
C THR A 398 1.29 0.70 -21.87
N SER A 399 1.54 1.36 -20.74
CA SER A 399 1.56 0.69 -19.43
C SER A 399 0.19 0.17 -19.00
N ARG A 400 -0.90 0.90 -19.29
CA ARG A 400 -2.28 0.40 -19.06
C ARG A 400 -2.62 -0.80 -19.94
N LEU A 401 -2.16 -0.79 -21.18
CA LEU A 401 -2.32 -1.91 -22.11
C LEU A 401 -1.49 -3.15 -21.69
N LEU A 402 -0.25 -2.95 -21.22
CA LEU A 402 0.58 -4.03 -20.66
C LEU A 402 -0.07 -4.64 -19.41
N MET A 403 -0.51 -3.80 -18.47
CA MET A 403 -1.26 -4.22 -17.28
C MET A 403 -2.44 -5.12 -17.66
N ASN A 404 -3.27 -4.69 -18.62
CA ASN A 404 -4.42 -5.46 -19.06
C ASN A 404 -4.03 -6.75 -19.79
N THR A 405 -2.93 -6.75 -20.55
CA THR A 405 -2.42 -7.99 -21.17
C THR A 405 -2.14 -9.05 -20.10
N LEU A 406 -1.49 -8.67 -19.00
CA LEU A 406 -1.17 -9.57 -17.88
C LEU A 406 -2.43 -10.05 -17.15
N LEU A 407 -3.38 -9.15 -16.90
CA LEU A 407 -4.67 -9.50 -16.28
C LEU A 407 -5.48 -10.47 -17.16
N MET A 408 -5.53 -10.22 -18.47
CA MET A 408 -6.24 -11.08 -19.43
C MET A 408 -5.65 -12.48 -19.52
N ARG A 409 -4.31 -12.61 -19.46
CA ARG A 409 -3.66 -13.92 -19.36
C ARG A 409 -4.08 -14.71 -18.12
N ALA A 410 -4.38 -14.01 -17.03
CA ALA A 410 -4.86 -14.59 -15.78
C ALA A 410 -6.39 -14.70 -15.69
N GLY A 411 -7.12 -14.56 -16.81
CA GLY A 411 -8.58 -14.72 -16.88
C GLY A 411 -9.39 -13.51 -16.42
N TYR A 412 -8.74 -12.40 -16.05
CA TYR A 412 -9.44 -11.16 -15.71
C TYR A 412 -9.85 -10.39 -16.97
N PRO A 413 -11.02 -9.72 -17.00
CA PRO A 413 -11.36 -8.82 -18.09
C PRO A 413 -10.41 -7.60 -18.11
N PRO A 414 -10.25 -6.90 -19.25
CA PRO A 414 -9.47 -5.67 -19.31
C PRO A 414 -10.01 -4.65 -18.30
N VAL A 415 -9.16 -4.22 -17.38
CA VAL A 415 -9.53 -3.29 -16.31
C VAL A 415 -9.60 -1.86 -16.85
N ILE A 416 -10.61 -1.14 -16.38
CA ILE A 416 -10.85 0.25 -16.75
C ILE A 416 -10.47 1.14 -15.57
N ILE A 417 -9.53 2.05 -15.81
CA ILE A 417 -9.25 3.18 -14.90
C ILE A 417 -10.10 4.36 -15.39
N PRO A 418 -11.12 4.81 -14.65
CA PRO A 418 -11.97 5.90 -15.11
C PRO A 418 -11.21 7.22 -15.22
N LYS A 419 -11.41 7.98 -16.31
CA LYS A 419 -10.79 9.31 -16.49
C LYS A 419 -11.15 10.29 -15.35
N GLN A 420 -12.30 10.11 -14.72
CA GLN A 420 -12.74 10.89 -13.55
C GLN A 420 -11.83 10.67 -12.33
N GLN A 421 -11.12 9.54 -12.28
CA GLN A 421 -10.15 9.21 -11.23
C GLN A 421 -8.70 9.54 -11.64
N ARG A 422 -8.49 10.33 -12.71
CA ARG A 422 -7.17 10.77 -13.19
C ARG A 422 -6.30 11.32 -12.07
N SER A 423 -6.82 12.19 -11.23
CA SER A 423 -6.07 12.77 -10.10
C SER A 423 -5.67 11.72 -9.07
N LYS A 424 -6.56 10.77 -8.73
CA LYS A 424 -6.28 9.66 -7.81
C LYS A 424 -5.23 8.71 -8.38
N TYR A 425 -5.34 8.39 -9.67
CA TYR A 425 -4.36 7.58 -10.41
C TYR A 425 -2.95 8.20 -10.37
N TYR A 426 -2.80 9.48 -10.73
CA TYR A 426 -1.51 10.15 -10.68
C TYR A 426 -0.98 10.35 -9.26
N HIS A 427 -1.86 10.59 -8.29
CA HIS A 427 -1.47 10.67 -6.89
C HIS A 427 -0.85 9.35 -6.39
N PHE A 428 -1.44 8.21 -6.71
CA PHE A 428 -0.90 6.92 -6.30
C PHE A 428 0.38 6.52 -7.04
N LEU A 429 0.55 6.93 -8.31
CA LEU A 429 1.84 6.81 -8.97
C LEU A 429 2.92 7.66 -8.30
N LYS A 430 2.58 8.85 -7.82
CA LYS A 430 3.50 9.69 -7.04
C LYS A 430 3.90 9.01 -5.73
N LEU A 431 2.95 8.44 -4.98
CA LEU A 431 3.27 7.69 -3.75
C LEU A 431 4.16 6.48 -4.04
N ALA A 432 3.93 5.78 -5.15
CA ALA A 432 4.76 4.67 -5.58
C ALA A 432 6.20 5.13 -5.91
N ASN A 433 6.37 6.27 -6.59
CA ASN A 433 7.68 6.90 -6.82
C ASN A 433 8.39 7.28 -5.50
N GLU A 434 7.63 7.64 -4.46
CA GLU A 434 8.15 7.93 -3.11
C GLU A 434 8.46 6.66 -2.29
N GLY A 435 8.20 5.47 -2.85
CA GLY A 435 8.56 4.18 -2.27
C GLY A 435 7.39 3.38 -1.68
N ASP A 436 6.15 3.88 -1.75
CA ASP A 436 4.97 3.14 -1.30
C ASP A 436 4.01 2.84 -2.47
N ILE A 437 4.17 1.65 -3.05
CA ILE A 437 3.34 1.20 -4.17
C ILE A 437 1.97 0.63 -3.75
N ARG A 438 1.79 0.31 -2.46
CA ARG A 438 0.59 -0.40 -1.97
C ARG A 438 -0.71 0.35 -2.28
N PRO A 439 -0.79 1.69 -2.14
CA PRO A 439 -1.98 2.44 -2.55
C PRO A 439 -2.30 2.29 -4.04
N PHE A 440 -1.29 2.23 -4.90
CA PHE A 440 -1.48 1.99 -6.33
C PHE A 440 -1.99 0.58 -6.62
N VAL A 441 -1.45 -0.45 -5.96
CA VAL A 441 -1.96 -1.83 -6.09
C VAL A 441 -3.43 -1.93 -5.65
N ARG A 442 -3.77 -1.37 -4.49
CA ARG A 442 -5.16 -1.34 -4.00
C ARG A 442 -6.09 -0.58 -4.93
N PHE A 443 -5.60 0.47 -5.59
CA PHE A 443 -6.35 1.18 -6.62
C PHE A 443 -6.62 0.34 -7.86
N ILE A 444 -5.63 -0.40 -8.35
CA ILE A 444 -5.85 -1.34 -9.45
C ILE A 444 -6.82 -2.44 -9.02
N ALA A 445 -6.73 -2.93 -7.78
CA ALA A 445 -7.72 -3.85 -7.22
C ALA A 445 -9.13 -3.24 -7.17
N ASP A 446 -9.30 -1.97 -6.74
CA ASP A 446 -10.59 -1.24 -6.79
C ASP A 446 -11.16 -1.22 -8.22
N CYS A 447 -10.33 -0.88 -9.20
CA CYS A 447 -10.74 -0.81 -10.61
C CYS A 447 -11.09 -2.20 -11.17
N THR A 448 -10.32 -3.21 -10.78
CA THR A 448 -10.57 -4.62 -11.17
C THR A 448 -11.90 -5.09 -10.63
N GLU A 449 -12.17 -4.82 -9.35
CA GLU A 449 -13.41 -5.18 -8.68
C GLU A 449 -14.62 -4.57 -9.39
N LYS A 450 -14.60 -3.26 -9.62
CA LYS A 450 -15.68 -2.54 -10.32
C LYS A 450 -15.91 -3.06 -11.73
N THR A 451 -14.83 -3.43 -12.42
CA THR A 451 -14.92 -4.02 -13.75
C THR A 451 -15.62 -5.38 -13.67
N LEU A 452 -15.17 -6.27 -12.78
CA LEU A 452 -15.80 -7.59 -12.59
C LEU A 452 -17.27 -7.48 -12.19
N ASP A 453 -17.60 -6.58 -11.26
CA ASP A 453 -18.97 -6.33 -10.82
C ASP A 453 -19.85 -5.87 -11.98
N LEU A 454 -19.34 -4.98 -12.85
CA LEU A 454 -20.07 -4.54 -14.04
C LEU A 454 -20.37 -5.71 -14.99
N TYR A 455 -19.39 -6.58 -15.22
CA TYR A 455 -19.57 -7.76 -16.07
C TYR A 455 -20.59 -8.73 -15.47
N LEU A 456 -20.41 -9.12 -14.21
CA LEU A 456 -21.29 -10.05 -13.49
C LEU A 456 -22.72 -9.54 -13.43
N TRP A 457 -22.89 -8.25 -13.12
CA TRP A 457 -24.17 -7.58 -13.09
C TRP A 457 -24.82 -7.59 -14.49
N ALA A 458 -24.06 -7.29 -15.56
CA ALA A 458 -24.59 -7.22 -16.93
C ALA A 458 -24.98 -8.59 -17.51
N THR A 459 -24.45 -9.67 -16.93
CA THR A 459 -24.75 -11.06 -17.27
C THR A 459 -25.73 -11.74 -16.32
N SER A 460 -26.13 -11.06 -15.25
CA SER A 460 -27.11 -11.60 -14.30
C SER A 460 -28.51 -11.61 -14.93
N ASP A 461 -29.34 -12.59 -14.57
CA ASP A 461 -30.72 -12.74 -15.10
C ASP A 461 -31.68 -11.64 -14.62
N LEU A 462 -31.22 -10.72 -13.78
CA LEU A 462 -32.00 -9.58 -13.29
C LEU A 462 -31.89 -8.41 -14.29
N PRO A 463 -32.98 -8.02 -14.96
CA PRO A 463 -33.00 -6.88 -15.86
C PRO A 463 -33.00 -5.59 -15.04
N GLN A 464 -31.82 -5.11 -14.67
CA GLN A 464 -31.64 -3.69 -14.35
C GLN A 464 -30.77 -3.06 -15.46
N GLN A 465 -30.60 -1.74 -15.47
CA GLN A 465 -29.77 -1.02 -16.45
C GLN A 465 -28.30 -1.04 -16.05
N ILE A 466 -27.38 -1.25 -17.02
CA ILE A 466 -25.93 -1.25 -16.79
C ILE A 466 -25.57 -0.02 -15.97
N PRO A 467 -25.08 -0.15 -14.72
CA PRO A 467 -24.48 0.96 -14.02
C PRO A 467 -23.27 1.35 -14.85
N MET A 468 -23.45 2.30 -15.77
CA MET A 468 -22.33 2.90 -16.47
C MET A 468 -21.35 3.37 -15.41
N LEU A 469 -20.06 3.17 -15.64
CA LEU A 469 -19.01 3.75 -14.79
C LEU A 469 -19.31 5.25 -14.67
N ILE A 470 -19.91 5.60 -13.53
CA ILE A 470 -20.52 6.87 -13.13
C ILE A 470 -20.38 7.97 -14.19
N GLN A 471 -21.42 8.14 -15.01
CA GLN A 471 -21.60 9.33 -15.85
C GLN A 471 -22.02 10.52 -14.99
N THR A 472 -21.11 11.11 -14.21
CA THR A 472 -21.30 12.47 -13.69
C THR A 472 -20.69 13.47 -14.67
N GLU A 473 -21.25 13.57 -15.87
CA GLU A 473 -21.01 14.74 -16.74
C GLU A 473 -22.33 15.46 -17.08
N SER A 474 -23.47 14.76 -17.12
CA SER A 474 -24.75 15.37 -17.49
C SER A 474 -25.29 16.34 -16.42
N GLU A 475 -25.44 15.91 -15.16
CA GLU A 475 -26.16 16.73 -14.17
C GLU A 475 -25.29 17.80 -13.49
N ALA A 476 -24.01 17.47 -13.21
CA ALA A 476 -23.09 18.42 -12.58
C ALA A 476 -22.60 19.51 -13.56
N GLY A 477 -22.45 19.17 -14.84
CA GLY A 477 -22.05 20.12 -15.88
C GLY A 477 -23.14 21.16 -16.14
N GLU A 478 -24.41 20.75 -16.17
CA GLU A 478 -25.54 21.67 -16.33
C GLU A 478 -25.76 22.54 -15.09
N GLN A 479 -25.64 21.99 -13.87
CA GLN A 479 -25.73 22.80 -12.66
C GLN A 479 -24.59 23.82 -12.54
N LEU A 480 -23.37 23.46 -12.96
CA LEU A 480 -22.23 24.39 -12.96
C LEU A 480 -22.36 25.45 -14.06
N ALA A 481 -22.94 25.11 -15.21
CA ALA A 481 -23.25 26.07 -16.29
C ALA A 481 -24.38 27.03 -15.89
N GLN A 482 -25.40 26.54 -15.19
CA GLN A 482 -26.50 27.36 -14.65
C GLN A 482 -26.02 28.29 -13.52
N MET A 483 -25.11 27.83 -12.65
CA MET A 483 -24.48 28.70 -11.64
C MET A 483 -23.58 29.79 -12.23
N ARG A 484 -23.04 29.59 -13.44
CA ARG A 484 -22.14 30.55 -14.10
C ARG A 484 -22.84 31.57 -15.01
N SER A 485 -24.17 31.54 -15.13
CA SER A 485 -24.90 32.58 -15.86
C SER A 485 -25.60 33.52 -14.87
N PRO A 486 -25.07 34.74 -14.61
CA PRO A 486 -25.71 35.70 -13.72
C PRO A 486 -26.90 36.35 -14.44
N HIS A 487 -28.06 35.70 -14.39
CA HIS A 487 -29.33 36.40 -14.52
C HIS A 487 -29.69 37.01 -13.16
N ILE A 488 -29.06 38.14 -12.83
CA ILE A 488 -29.68 39.13 -11.94
C ILE A 488 -30.03 40.33 -12.80
N SER A 489 -31.28 40.31 -13.25
CA SER A 489 -32.05 41.46 -13.66
C SER A 489 -32.09 42.52 -12.54
N ALA A 490 -31.98 43.78 -12.98
CA ALA A 490 -32.47 45.00 -12.34
C ALA A 490 -31.60 45.64 -11.25
N GLN A 491 -30.90 46.73 -11.58
CA GLN A 491 -31.38 48.12 -11.38
C GLN A 491 -30.24 49.13 -11.63
N SER A 492 -30.41 49.94 -12.68
CA SER A 492 -30.05 51.36 -12.83
C SER A 492 -28.96 51.97 -11.92
N ALA A 493 -27.81 52.33 -12.50
CA ALA A 493 -27.11 53.59 -12.23
C ALA A 493 -26.15 53.94 -13.40
N SER A 494 -26.60 54.93 -14.16
CA SER A 494 -25.95 55.83 -15.12
C SER A 494 -24.41 55.99 -15.19
N ILE A 495 -23.88 55.88 -16.44
CA ILE A 495 -23.16 56.92 -17.26
C ILE A 495 -21.72 57.36 -16.83
N PRO A 496 -20.79 57.77 -17.74
CA PRO A 496 -20.70 57.64 -19.21
C PRO A 496 -19.39 57.04 -19.76
N GLU A 497 -19.50 56.64 -21.03
CA GLU A 497 -18.45 56.36 -22.00
C GLU A 497 -17.45 57.53 -22.19
N PHE A 498 -16.17 57.18 -22.24
CA PHE A 498 -15.14 57.97 -22.94
C PHE A 498 -14.74 57.21 -24.21
N TYR A 499 -15.44 57.52 -25.30
CA TYR A 499 -14.92 57.39 -26.66
C TYR A 499 -14.34 58.75 -27.04
N GLU A 500 -13.11 58.79 -27.57
CA GLU A 500 -12.91 59.32 -28.92
C GLU A 500 -11.48 59.11 -29.42
N PHE A 501 -11.47 58.56 -30.62
CA PHE A 501 -10.35 58.35 -31.50
C PHE A 501 -10.36 59.52 -32.51
N SER A 502 -9.32 60.33 -32.55
CA SER A 502 -9.01 61.23 -33.67
C SER A 502 -7.49 61.18 -33.83
N GLY A 503 -6.91 60.97 -35.01
CA GLY A 503 -7.34 61.42 -36.32
C GLY A 503 -6.24 62.33 -36.85
N SER A 504 -5.39 61.77 -37.71
CA SER A 504 -4.56 62.41 -38.76
C SER A 504 -4.09 63.87 -38.59
N GLY A 505 -2.77 64.08 -38.66
CA GLY A 505 -2.18 65.39 -38.90
C GLY A 505 -0.75 65.26 -39.41
N PHE A 506 -0.62 65.24 -40.74
CA PHE A 506 0.63 65.22 -41.50
C PHE A 506 1.31 66.61 -41.51
N GLN A 507 2.65 66.60 -41.42
CA GLN A 507 3.62 67.46 -42.12
C GLN A 507 3.75 68.97 -41.79
N PRO A 508 4.91 69.60 -42.10
CA PRO A 508 5.99 69.19 -43.02
C PRO A 508 7.24 68.62 -42.38
#